data_AF-A0AAJ6JLL2-F1
#
_entry.id   AF-A0AAJ6JLL2-F1
#
_cell.length_a   1.000
_cell.length_b   1.000
_cell.length_c   1.000
_cell.angle_alpha   90.00
_cell.angle_beta   90.00
_cell.angle_gamma   90.00
#
_symmetry.space_group_name_H-M   'P 1'
#
loop_
_entity.id
_entity.type
_entity.pdbx_description
1 polymer ?
#
loop_
_entity_poly.entity_id
_entity_poly.type
_entity_poly.pdbx_seq_one_letter_code
_entity_poly.pdbx_strand_id
1 'polypeptide(L)'
;MALAADELTEIEGLLAATGADAASLEALRRRFPKLAWMRCDASDVTEQPFRRFLDFDLHLIDGSDHCVHMTADPAKATGMLLARRNIER
;
A
#
# COMPACT_ATOMS: atom_id res chain seq x y z
N MET A 1 10.80 3.51 11.04
CA MET A 1 11.78 3.81 9.96
C MET A 1 10.95 4.30 8.79
N ALA A 2 11.37 5.43 8.20
CA ALA A 2 10.73 6.02 7.02
C ALA A 2 10.88 5.12 5.79
N LEU A 3 9.87 5.10 4.92
CA LEU A 3 9.95 4.45 3.61
C LEU A 3 10.74 5.37 2.67
N ALA A 4 11.89 4.91 2.15
CA ALA A 4 12.69 5.71 1.25
C ALA A 4 12.02 5.87 -0.12
N ALA A 5 12.27 6.98 -0.81
CA ALA A 5 11.67 7.22 -2.13
C ALA A 5 12.07 6.16 -3.19
N ASP A 6 13.24 5.55 -3.03
CA ASP A 6 13.71 4.45 -3.89
C ASP A 6 12.92 3.17 -3.63
N GLU A 7 12.71 2.81 -2.35
CA GLU A 7 11.87 1.69 -1.95
C GLU A 7 10.42 1.88 -2.43
N LEU A 8 9.89 3.10 -2.33
CA LEU A 8 8.56 3.43 -2.86
C LEU A 8 8.48 3.15 -4.36
N THR A 9 9.47 3.60 -5.12
CA THR A 9 9.51 3.44 -6.57
C THR A 9 9.59 1.96 -6.95
N GLU A 10 10.40 1.16 -6.24
CA GLU A 10 10.47 -0.30 -6.43
C GLU A 10 9.12 -0.96 -6.15
N ILE A 11 8.48 -0.62 -5.02
CA ILE A 11 7.18 -1.18 -4.63
C ILE A 11 6.12 -0.86 -5.70
N GLU A 12 6.06 0.39 -6.13
CA GLU A 12 5.11 0.84 -7.14
C GLU A 12 5.35 0.15 -8.48
N GLY A 13 6.60 -0.05 -8.88
CA GLY A 13 6.96 -0.78 -10.09
C GLY A 13 6.55 -2.26 -10.03
N LEU A 14 6.78 -2.90 -8.89
CA LEU A 14 6.38 -4.30 -8.67
C LEU A 14 4.86 -4.43 -8.68
N LEU A 15 4.14 -3.57 -7.96
CA LEU A 15 2.67 -3.52 -7.94
C LEU A 15 2.08 -3.22 -9.33
N ALA A 16 2.71 -2.34 -10.11
CA ALA A 16 2.27 -2.06 -11.48
C ALA A 16 2.45 -3.27 -12.41
N ALA A 17 3.50 -4.08 -12.20
CA ALA A 17 3.80 -5.24 -13.03
C ALA A 17 2.99 -6.50 -12.64
N THR A 18 2.80 -6.74 -11.34
CA THR A 18 2.19 -7.99 -10.83
C THR A 18 0.80 -7.81 -10.25
N GLY A 19 0.33 -6.57 -10.08
CA GLY A 19 -0.96 -6.27 -9.46
C GLY A 19 -0.97 -6.43 -7.93
N ALA A 20 -2.13 -6.20 -7.32
CA ALA A 20 -2.35 -6.29 -5.87
C ALA A 20 -2.88 -7.67 -5.41
N ASP A 21 -2.44 -8.75 -6.06
CA ASP A 21 -2.79 -10.11 -5.70
C ASP A 21 -2.02 -10.62 -4.46
N ALA A 22 -2.53 -11.70 -3.86
CA ALA A 22 -1.93 -12.30 -2.65
C ALA A 22 -0.45 -12.67 -2.85
N ALA A 23 -0.08 -13.16 -4.03
CA ALA A 23 1.30 -13.51 -4.36
C ALA A 23 2.24 -12.29 -4.40
N SER A 24 1.76 -11.16 -4.95
CA SER A 24 2.48 -9.89 -4.96
C SER A 24 2.70 -9.37 -3.54
N LEU A 25 1.66 -9.43 -2.71
CA LEU A 25 1.71 -9.08 -1.30
C LEU A 25 2.71 -9.93 -0.50
N GLU A 26 2.76 -11.23 -0.74
CA GLU A 26 3.78 -12.10 -0.12
C GLU A 26 5.20 -11.77 -0.58
N ALA A 27 5.40 -11.47 -1.86
CA ALA A 27 6.69 -11.03 -2.37
C ALA A 27 7.13 -9.72 -1.70
N LEU A 28 6.23 -8.75 -1.58
CA LEU A 28 6.45 -7.47 -0.92
C LEU A 28 6.70 -7.63 0.59
N ARG A 29 5.97 -8.49 1.29
CA ARG A 29 6.24 -8.83 2.71
C ARG A 29 7.60 -9.47 2.89
N ARG A 30 8.06 -10.32 1.97
CA ARG A 30 9.40 -10.93 2.04
C ARG A 30 10.50 -9.92 1.76
N ARG A 31 10.28 -9.00 0.81
CA ARG A 31 11.23 -7.95 0.42
C ARG A 31 11.32 -6.85 1.48
N PHE A 32 10.17 -6.46 2.02
CA PHE A 32 9.99 -5.39 3.00
C PHE A 32 9.28 -5.90 4.25
N PRO A 33 9.91 -6.79 5.05
CA PRO A 33 9.30 -7.37 6.25
C PRO A 33 9.07 -6.35 7.36
N LYS A 34 9.68 -5.16 7.25
CA LYS A 34 9.52 -4.04 8.19
C LYS A 34 8.24 -3.24 7.96
N LEU A 35 7.62 -3.36 6.78
CA LEU A 35 6.40 -2.65 6.44
C LEU A 35 5.18 -3.51 6.74
N ALA A 36 4.15 -2.90 7.32
CA ALA A 36 2.86 -3.55 7.45
C ALA A 36 2.14 -3.56 6.09
N TRP A 37 1.73 -4.72 5.62
CA TRP A 37 0.99 -4.86 4.37
C TRP A 37 -0.43 -5.33 4.64
N MET A 38 -1.41 -4.55 4.20
CA MET A 38 -2.84 -4.81 4.37
C MET A 38 -3.55 -4.77 3.03
N ARG A 39 -4.64 -5.54 2.92
CA ARG A 39 -5.50 -5.56 1.74
C ARG A 39 -6.95 -5.47 2.20
N CYS A 40 -7.71 -4.58 1.58
CA CYS A 40 -9.14 -4.46 1.78
C CYS A 40 -9.83 -4.17 0.45
N ASP A 41 -11.15 -4.07 0.47
CA ASP A 41 -11.90 -3.54 -0.66
C ASP A 41 -11.83 -2.01 -0.66
N ALA A 42 -11.80 -1.39 -1.83
CA ALA A 42 -11.83 0.07 -1.96
C ALA A 42 -13.11 0.70 -1.40
N SER A 43 -14.21 -0.06 -1.31
CA SER A 43 -15.45 0.40 -0.65
C SER A 43 -15.32 0.52 0.86
N ASP A 44 -14.34 -0.17 1.46
CA ASP A 44 -14.05 -0.13 2.90
C ASP A 44 -13.18 1.08 3.29
N VAL A 45 -12.65 1.79 2.29
CA VAL A 45 -11.74 2.92 2.48
C VAL A 45 -12.34 4.19 1.91
N THR A 46 -12.59 5.15 2.78
CA THR A 46 -13.10 6.47 2.40
C THR A 46 -12.00 7.50 2.15
N GLU A 47 -10.80 7.23 2.65
CA GLU A 47 -9.67 8.12 2.55
C GLU A 47 -9.12 8.20 1.13
N GLN A 48 -8.43 9.29 0.83
CA GLN A 48 -7.85 9.47 -0.50
C GLN A 48 -6.67 8.51 -0.70
N PRO A 49 -6.61 7.82 -1.85
CA PRO A 49 -5.46 6.99 -2.18
C PRO A 49 -4.22 7.85 -2.39
N PHE A 50 -3.09 7.36 -1.89
CA PHE A 50 -1.79 7.94 -2.18
C PHE A 50 -1.47 7.77 -3.67
N ARG A 51 -1.73 6.58 -4.23
CA ARG A 51 -1.61 6.33 -5.67
C ARG A 51 -2.73 5.43 -6.17
N ARG A 52 -3.32 5.79 -7.30
CA ARG A 52 -4.40 5.05 -7.94
C ARG A 52 -3.86 4.22 -9.09
N PHE A 53 -4.03 2.90 -9.02
CA PHE A 53 -3.72 1.96 -10.09
C PHE A 53 -4.99 1.53 -10.81
N LEU A 54 -4.90 0.73 -11.87
CA LEU A 54 -6.07 0.39 -12.71
C LEU A 54 -7.14 -0.41 -11.93
N ASP A 55 -6.73 -1.42 -11.16
CA ASP A 55 -7.61 -2.36 -10.44
C ASP A 55 -7.61 -2.16 -8.92
N PHE A 56 -6.75 -1.28 -8.39
CA PHE A 56 -6.59 -1.07 -6.96
C PHE A 56 -6.07 0.33 -6.65
N ASP A 57 -6.17 0.69 -5.37
CA ASP A 57 -5.74 1.94 -4.80
C ASP A 57 -4.69 1.64 -3.72
N LEU A 58 -3.60 2.40 -3.72
CA LEU A 58 -2.51 2.30 -2.77
C LEU A 58 -2.66 3.43 -1.74
N HIS A 59 -2.73 3.05 -0.47
CA HIS A 59 -2.79 3.95 0.67
C HIS A 59 -1.55 3.73 1.53
N LEU A 60 -0.98 4.80 2.04
CA LEU A 60 0.11 4.72 3.01
C LEU A 60 -0.46 4.85 4.41
N ILE A 61 0.06 4.08 5.35
CA ILE A 61 -0.36 4.09 6.75
C ILE A 61 0.84 4.45 7.60
N ASP A 62 0.65 5.41 8.49
CA ASP A 62 1.54 5.70 9.60
C ASP A 62 0.99 5.03 10.87
N GLY A 63 1.73 4.06 11.37
CA GLY A 63 1.52 3.38 12.64
C GLY A 63 2.68 3.61 13.60
N SER A 64 3.43 4.70 13.43
CA SER A 64 4.51 5.09 14.34
C SER A 64 3.98 5.53 15.72
N ASP A 65 2.72 5.94 15.80
CA ASP A 65 2.04 6.40 17.01
C ASP A 65 1.02 5.37 17.55
N HIS A 66 0.26 5.71 18.60
CA HIS A 66 -0.72 4.82 19.24
C HIS A 66 -1.91 4.46 18.34
N CYS A 67 -2.23 5.29 17.35
CA CYS A 67 -3.30 5.05 16.37
C CYS A 67 -2.71 5.01 14.97
N VAL A 68 -3.01 3.94 14.23
CA VAL A 68 -2.74 3.87 12.79
C VAL A 68 -3.62 4.85 12.04
N HIS A 69 -3.01 5.68 11.20
CA HIS A 69 -3.72 6.64 10.35
C HIS A 69 -3.18 6.62 8.93
N MET A 70 -4.03 6.98 7.96
CA MET A 70 -3.57 7.13 6.59
C MET A 70 -2.73 8.41 6.44
N THR A 71 -1.61 8.30 5.73
CA THR A 71 -0.70 9.41 5.48
C THR A 71 -0.50 9.57 3.97
N ALA A 72 -0.26 10.81 3.52
CA ALA A 72 0.22 11.07 2.16
C ALA A 72 1.75 11.17 2.10
N ASP A 73 2.42 11.05 3.25
CA ASP A 73 3.85 11.25 3.39
C ASP A 73 4.57 9.89 3.49
N PRO A 74 5.30 9.44 2.44
CA PRO A 74 6.02 8.18 2.47
C PRO A 74 7.12 8.16 3.53
N ALA A 75 7.69 9.32 3.90
CA ALA A 75 8.68 9.37 4.96
C ALA A 75 8.09 8.99 6.33
N LYS A 76 6.76 9.05 6.49
CA LYS A 76 6.06 8.60 7.71
C LYS A 76 5.36 7.25 7.53
N ALA A 77 5.32 6.70 6.32
CA ALA A 77 4.65 5.45 6.06
C ALA A 77 5.40 4.28 6.73
N THR A 78 4.77 3.65 7.70
CA THR A 78 5.24 2.40 8.31
C THR A 78 4.51 1.18 7.75
N GLY A 79 3.47 1.41 6.94
CA GLY A 79 2.70 0.37 6.27
C GLY A 79 2.03 0.88 4.99
N MET A 80 1.49 -0.08 4.25
CA MET A 80 0.77 0.14 3.01
C MET A 80 -0.50 -0.70 3.01
N LEU A 81 -1.57 -0.07 2.56
CA LEU A 81 -2.86 -0.71 2.36
C LEU A 81 -3.21 -0.69 0.88
N LEU A 82 -3.52 -1.87 0.35
CA LEU A 82 -3.95 -2.10 -1.01
C LEU A 82 -5.46 -2.28 -1.01
N ALA A 83 -6.17 -1.25 -1.42
CA ALA A 83 -7.61 -1.28 -1.54
C ALA A 83 -7.96 -1.76 -2.95
N ARG A 84 -8.41 -3.01 -3.08
CA ARG A 84 -8.80 -3.54 -4.39
C ARG A 84 -10.10 -2.90 -4.81
N ARG A 85 -10.14 -2.34 -6.02
CA ARG A 85 -11.39 -1.86 -6.59
C ARG A 85 -12.10 -3.05 -7.19
N ASN A 86 -13.21 -3.44 -6.59
CA ASN A 86 -14.12 -4.36 -7.24
C ASN A 86 -14.79 -3.60 -8.39
N ILE A 87 -14.11 -3.53 -9.54
CA ILE A 87 -14.76 -3.12 -10.78
C ILE A 87 -15.72 -4.24 -11.17
N GLU A 88 -16.95 -4.15 -10.66
CA GLU A 88 -18.09 -4.92 -11.15
C GLU A 88 -18.15 -4.68 -12.67
N ARG A 89 -17.74 -5.68 -13.44
CA ARG A 89 -17.74 -5.67 -14.91
C ARG A 89 -19.08 -6.15 -15.44
#